data_AF-A0A402AZI5-F1
#
_entry.id   AF-A0A402AZI5-F1
#
_cell.length_a   1.000
_cell.length_b   1.000
_cell.length_c   1.000
_cell.angle_alpha   90.00
_cell.angle_beta   90.00
_cell.angle_gamma   90.00
#
_symmetry.space_group_name_H-M   'P 1'
#
loop_
_entity.id
_entity.type
_entity.pdbx_description
1 polymer ?
#
loop_
_entity_poly.entity_id
_entity_poly.type
_entity_poly.pdbx_seq_one_letter_code
_entity_poly.pdbx_strand_id
1 'polypeptide(L)' 'MTIKLYGTNWCSDCKRSKKFLGEQRVRYDFIDIEEDEKAQEYVRELQKGACRSQPLCLTIRACS' A
#
# COMPACT_ATOMS: atom_id res chain seq x y z
N MET A 1 -6.42 7.69 -14.60
CA MET A 1 -5.41 7.58 -13.52
C MET A 1 -6.07 6.99 -12.28
N THR A 2 -5.57 5.85 -11.81
CA THR A 2 -6.01 5.18 -10.59
C THR A 2 -4.85 5.09 -9.61
N ILE A 3 -5.13 5.31 -8.32
CA ILE A 3 -4.13 5.25 -7.26
C ILE A 3 -3.84 3.78 -6.95
N LYS A 4 -2.57 3.39 -6.82
CA LYS A 4 -2.23 2.04 -6.33
C LYS A 4 -1.92 2.10 -4.84
N LEU A 5 -2.56 1.22 -4.09
CA LEU A 5 -2.44 1.06 -2.64
C LEU A 5 -1.81 -0.30 -2.36
N TYR A 6 -0.54 -0.30 -1.98
CA TYR A 6 0.18 -1.50 -1.59
C TYR A 6 0.11 -1.67 -0.07
N GLY A 7 -0.31 -2.85 0.39
CA GLY A 7 -0.41 -3.15 1.82
C GLY A 7 -0.73 -4.61 2.08
N THR A 8 -1.05 -4.93 3.34
CA THR A 8 -1.45 -6.29 3.76
C THR A 8 -2.81 -6.25 4.47
N ASN A 9 -3.58 -7.33 4.37
CA ASN A 9 -4.92 -7.39 4.95
C ASN A 9 -4.94 -7.67 6.47
N TRP A 10 -3.82 -8.02 7.10
CA TRP A 10 -3.76 -8.21 8.56
C TRP A 10 -3.40 -6.94 9.33
N CYS A 11 -2.81 -5.94 8.68
CA CYS A 11 -2.38 -4.72 9.34
C CYS A 11 -3.58 -3.81 9.67
N SER A 12 -3.75 -3.51 10.96
CA SER A 12 -4.80 -2.62 11.47
C SER A 12 -4.73 -1.21 10.86
N ASP A 13 -3.53 -0.69 10.66
CA ASP A 13 -3.27 0.63 10.07
C ASP A 13 -3.61 0.66 8.56
N CYS A 14 -3.43 -0.46 7.86
CA CYS A 14 -3.79 -0.62 6.44
C CYS A 14 -5.29 -0.55 6.26
N LYS A 15 -6.02 -1.25 7.14
CA LYS A 15 -7.50 -1.25 7.13
C LYS A 15 -8.06 0.14 7.34
N ARG A 16 -7.50 0.92 8.28
CA ARG A 16 -7.93 2.29 8.55
C ARG A 16 -7.76 3.19 7.33
N SER A 17 -6.62 3.11 6.67
CA SER A 17 -6.37 3.99 5.54
C SER A 17 -7.12 3.56 4.29
N LYS A 18 -7.27 2.25 4.04
CA LYS A 18 -8.16 1.72 2.99
C LYS A 18 -9.60 2.22 3.16
N LYS A 19 -10.09 2.23 4.41
CA LYS A 19 -11.40 2.79 4.75
C LYS A 19 -11.47 4.29 4.45
N PHE A 20 -10.47 5.06 4.88
CA PHE A 20 -10.41 6.50 4.61
C PHE A 20 -10.43 6.83 3.11
N LEU A 21 -9.65 6.12 2.28
CA LEU A 21 -9.66 6.31 0.83
C LEU A 21 -11.03 5.94 0.21
N GLY A 22 -11.69 4.91 0.74
CA GLY A 22 -13.04 4.51 0.34
C GLY A 22 -14.10 5.56 0.70
N GLU A 23 -14.00 6.14 1.90
CA GLU A 23 -14.88 7.23 2.35
C GLU A 23 -14.74 8.49 1.49
N GLN A 24 -13.52 8.81 1.07
CA GLN A 24 -13.24 9.90 0.13
C GLN A 24 -13.67 9.61 -1.32
N ARG A 25 -14.23 8.41 -1.59
CA ARG A 25 -14.62 7.93 -2.94
C ARG A 25 -13.47 7.99 -3.96
N VAL A 26 -12.24 7.88 -3.47
CA VAL A 26 -11.06 7.86 -4.33
C VAL A 26 -10.98 6.50 -4.99
N ARG A 27 -10.87 6.45 -6.33
CA ARG A 27 -10.61 5.20 -7.03
C ARG A 27 -9.17 4.77 -6.77
N TYR A 28 -9.02 3.68 -6.02
CA TYR A 28 -7.74 3.04 -5.79
C TYR A 28 -7.80 1.54 -6.11
N ASP A 29 -6.63 1.01 -6.45
CA ASP A 29 -6.37 -0.39 -6.71
C ASP A 29 -5.58 -0.93 -5.51
N PHE A 30 -6.12 -1.92 -4.80
CA PHE A 30 -5.45 -2.50 -3.63
C PHE A 30 -4.66 -3.74 -4.06
N ILE A 31 -3.35 -3.68 -3.88
CA ILE A 31 -2.44 -4.79 -4.17
C ILE A 31 -1.94 -5.34 -2.84
N ASP A 32 -2.23 -6.62 -2.60
CA ASP A 32 -1.73 -7.33 -1.42
C ASP A 32 -0.30 -7.79 -1.67
N ILE A 33 0.63 -7.31 -0.84
CA ILE A 33 2.07 -7.61 -1.01
C ILE A 33 2.50 -8.95 -0.42
N GLU A 34 1.63 -9.65 0.32
CA GLU A 34 1.92 -11.00 0.79
C GLU A 34 1.65 -12.05 -0.28
N GLU A 35 0.64 -11.82 -1.13
CA GLU A 35 0.34 -12.73 -2.24
C GLU A 35 1.19 -12.44 -3.49
N ASP A 36 1.62 -11.20 -3.69
CA ASP A 36 2.38 -10.78 -4.86
C ASP A 36 3.86 -10.50 -4.55
N GLU A 37 4.73 -11.48 -4.84
CA GLU A 37 6.19 -11.34 -4.65
C GLU A 37 6.78 -10.14 -5.42
N LYS A 38 6.19 -9.80 -6.57
CA LYS A 38 6.58 -8.61 -7.36
C LYS A 38 6.23 -7.31 -6.65
N ALA A 39 5.07 -7.26 -6.00
CA ALA A 39 4.65 -6.09 -5.23
C ALA A 39 5.49 -5.94 -3.96
N GLN A 40 5.88 -7.07 -3.34
CA GLN A 40 6.83 -7.09 -2.23
C GLN A 40 8.19 -6.52 -2.63
N GLU A 41 8.76 -6.96 -3.76
CA GLU A 41 10.04 -6.45 -4.25
C GLU A 41 9.94 -4.95 -4.60
N TYR A 42 8.85 -4.53 -5.23
CA TYR A 42 8.58 -3.12 -5.54
C TYR A 42 8.49 -2.24 -4.28
N VAL A 43 7.75 -2.66 -3.26
CA VAL A 43 7.68 -1.94 -1.98
C VAL A 43 9.02 -1.94 -1.26
N ARG A 44 9.78 -3.03 -1.34
CA ARG A 44 11.13 -3.14 -0.77
C ARG A 44 12.12 -2.19 -1.45
N GLU A 45 12.02 -1.99 -2.76
CA GLU A 45 12.80 -0.99 -3.48
C GLU A 45 12.44 0.43 -3.10
N LEU A 46 11.14 0.72 -2.92
CA LEU A 46 10.66 2.02 -2.42
C LEU A 46 11.12 2.29 -0.98
N GLN A 47 11.27 1.25 -0.16
CA GLN A 47 11.66 1.34 1.24
C GLN A 47 13.18 1.38 1.47
N LYS A 48 14.02 1.68 0.46
CA LYS A 48 15.50 1.82 0.57
C LYS A 48 15.97 2.98 1.50
N GLY A 49 15.36 3.17 2.67
CA GLY A 49 15.74 4.15 3.70
C GLY A 49 14.91 4.15 5.00
N ALA A 50 13.78 3.43 5.10
CA ALA A 50 12.91 3.47 6.30
C ALA A 50 12.93 2.16 7.10
N CYS A 51 12.94 2.28 8.44
CA CYS A 51 13.03 1.19 9.42
C CYS A 51 12.23 -0.06 9.03
N ARG A 52 12.91 -1.21 9.04
CA ARG A 52 12.43 -2.54 8.63
C ARG A 52 11.29 -3.11 9.52
N SER A 53 10.95 -2.41 10.60
CA SER A 53 10.02 -2.83 11.65
C SER A 53 8.57 -2.41 11.43
N GLN A 54 8.29 -1.56 10.44
CA GLN A 54 6.93 -1.20 10.06
C GLN A 54 6.69 -1.64 8.62
N PRO A 55 5.70 -2.52 8.35
CA PRO A 55 5.24 -2.72 6.98
C PRO A 55 4.79 -1.35 6.48
N LEU A 56 5.44 -0.83 5.42
CA LEU A 56 5.05 0.41 4.76
C LEU A 56 3.73 0.17 4.05
N CYS A 57 2.70 0.26 4.87
CA CYS A 57 1.37 -0.22 4.64
C CYS A 57 0.54 0.74 3.77
N LEU A 58 1.11 1.89 3.37
CA LEU A 58 0.53 2.84 2.42
C LEU A 58 1.59 3.53 1.59
N THR A 59 2.15 2.84 0.61
CA THR A 59 2.68 3.56 -0.54
C THR A 59 1.51 3.89 -1.47
N ILE A 60 0.93 5.08 -1.29
CA ILE A 60 -0.03 5.66 -2.24
C ILE A 60 0.80 6.27 -3.37
N ARG A 61 0.92 5.57 -4.50
CA ARG A 61 1.49 6.17 -5.71
C ARG A 61 0.36 6.58 -6.64
N ALA A 62 0.16 7.88 -6.78
CA ALA A 62 -0.58 8.45 -7.91
C ALA A 62 0.39 8.49 -9.10
N CYS A 63 0.15 7.67 -10.12
CA CYS A 63 0.90 7.81 -11.37
C CYS A 63 0.29 9.00 -12.12
N SER A 64 1.05 10.08 -12.24
CA SER A 64 0.72 11.27 -13.05
C SER A 64 0.75 10.95 -14.53
#